data_AF-A0A351HW71-F1
#
_entry.id   AF-A0A351HW71-F1
#
_cell.length_a   1.000
_cell.length_b   1.000
_cell.length_c   1.000
_cell.angle_alpha   90.00
_cell.angle_beta   90.00
_cell.angle_gamma   90.00
#
_symmetry.space_group_name_H-M   'P 1'
#
loop_
_entity.id
_entity.type
_entity.pdbx_description
1 polymer ?
#
loop_
_entity_poly.entity_id
_entity_poly.type
_entity_poly.pdbx_seq_one_letter_code
_entity_poly.pdbx_strand_id
1 'polypeptide(L)'
;MKKQQRQADIVKTLRSSREPVSGTALSEIFQVSRQSIVQDIALLKAAHFNIISTNKGYIIVDPPPREKIFKVSHNHEEIGDELYT
;
A
#
# COMPACT_ATOMS: atom_id res chain seq x y z
N MET A 1 13.79 -16.35 13.25
CA MET A 1 12.39 -15.88 13.30
C MET A 1 11.51 -16.76 12.40
N LYS A 2 10.34 -17.23 12.85
CA LYS A 2 9.42 -17.99 11.98
C LYS A 2 8.81 -17.07 10.90
N LYS A 3 8.66 -17.56 9.67
CA LYS A 3 8.19 -16.78 8.51
C LYS A 3 6.85 -16.07 8.76
N GLN A 4 5.88 -16.76 9.34
CA GLN A 4 4.56 -16.20 9.65
C GLN A 4 4.65 -15.04 10.66
N GLN A 5 5.51 -15.16 11.66
CA GLN A 5 5.74 -14.09 12.64
C GLN A 5 6.32 -12.85 11.95
N ARG A 6 7.31 -13.05 11.06
CA ARG A 6 7.91 -11.95 10.29
C ARG A 6 6.89 -11.24 9.41
N GLN A 7 6.02 -11.98 8.74
CA GLN A 7 4.95 -11.41 7.92
C GLN A 7 3.98 -10.55 8.74
N ALA A 8 3.57 -11.02 9.92
CA ALA A 8 2.72 -10.25 10.83
C ALA A 8 3.42 -8.97 11.32
N ASP A 9 4.70 -9.06 11.67
CA ASP A 9 5.48 -7.92 12.14
C ASP A 9 5.75 -6.91 11.02
N ILE A 10 5.98 -7.36 9.78
CA ILE A 10 6.07 -6.48 8.60
C ILE A 10 4.78 -5.67 8.44
N VAL A 11 3.62 -6.33 8.50
CA VAL A 11 2.31 -5.63 8.40
C VAL A 11 2.16 -4.60 9.52
N LYS A 12 2.54 -4.95 10.76
CA LYS A 12 2.49 -4.03 11.90
C LYS A 12 3.39 -2.81 11.70
N THR A 13 4.61 -3.02 11.21
CA THR A 13 5.56 -1.93 10.91
C THR A 13 5.02 -1.02 9.82
N LEU A 14 4.50 -1.58 8.72
CA LEU A 14 3.93 -0.80 7.62
C LEU A 14 2.69 -0.01 8.06
N ARG A 15 1.83 -0.57 8.91
CA ARG A 15 0.64 0.12 9.45
C ARG A 15 1.00 1.25 10.43
N SER A 16 2.10 1.10 11.15
CA SER A 16 2.55 2.11 12.13
C SER A 16 3.31 3.26 11.47
N SER A 17 3.84 3.05 10.27
CA SER A 17 4.56 4.06 9.51
C SER A 17 3.60 4.90 8.68
N ARG A 18 3.73 6.24 8.77
CA ARG A 18 3.07 7.18 7.84
C ARG A 18 3.85 7.36 6.53
N GLU A 19 5.08 6.90 6.49
CA GLU A 19 5.98 7.05 5.35
C GLU A 19 6.33 5.69 4.72
N PRO A 20 6.70 5.66 3.43
CA PRO A 20 7.17 4.43 2.78
C PRO A 20 8.37 3.83 3.51
N VAL A 21 8.29 2.56 3.87
CA VAL A 21 9.40 1.84 4.51
C VAL A 21 10.21 1.11 3.46
N SER A 22 11.50 1.41 3.33
CA SER A 22 12.35 0.80 2.31
C SER A 22 12.55 -0.70 2.57
N GLY A 23 12.72 -1.47 1.49
CA GLY A 23 13.02 -2.91 1.61
C GLY A 23 14.34 -3.20 2.31
N THR A 24 15.31 -2.28 2.23
CA THR A 24 16.58 -2.37 2.96
C THR A 24 16.36 -2.21 4.46
N ALA A 25 15.57 -1.20 4.88
CA ALA A 25 15.24 -1.00 6.29
C ALA A 25 14.52 -2.22 6.88
N LEU A 26 13.53 -2.78 6.16
CA LEU A 26 12.87 -4.02 6.59
C LEU A 26 13.85 -5.20 6.69
N SER A 27 14.80 -5.31 5.76
CA SER A 27 15.79 -6.37 5.75
C SER A 27 16.75 -6.30 6.95
N GLU A 28 17.12 -5.08 7.36
CA GLU A 28 17.96 -4.81 8.55
C GLU A 28 17.19 -5.08 9.85
N ILE A 29 15.96 -4.58 9.97
CA ILE A 29 15.10 -4.77 11.15
C ILE A 29 14.87 -6.27 11.43
N PHE A 30 14.58 -7.05 10.39
CA PHE A 30 14.27 -8.47 10.52
C PHE A 30 15.49 -9.39 10.32
N GLN A 31 16.67 -8.83 10.10
CA GLN A 31 17.94 -9.54 9.85
C GLN A 31 17.82 -10.62 8.77
N VAL A 32 17.22 -10.27 7.64
CA VAL A 32 17.04 -11.16 6.49
C VAL A 32 17.54 -10.50 5.21
N SER A 33 17.71 -11.28 4.15
CA SER A 33 18.02 -10.71 2.84
C SER A 33 16.86 -9.88 2.31
N ARG A 34 17.16 -8.85 1.51
CA ARG A 34 16.16 -8.09 0.76
C ARG A 34 15.26 -9.00 -0.09
N GLN A 35 15.81 -10.08 -0.64
CA GLN A 35 15.05 -11.06 -1.43
C GLN A 35 13.98 -11.78 -0.60
N SER A 36 14.26 -12.05 0.68
CA SER A 36 13.26 -12.63 1.59
C SER A 36 12.11 -11.65 1.85
N ILE A 37 12.41 -10.36 2.02
CA ILE A 37 11.38 -9.31 2.16
C ILE A 37 10.52 -9.22 0.90
N VAL A 38 11.12 -9.26 -0.29
CA VAL A 38 10.38 -9.22 -1.56
C VAL A 38 9.40 -10.40 -1.66
N GLN A 39 9.84 -11.60 -1.31
CA GLN A 39 8.96 -12.79 -1.31
C GLN A 39 7.84 -12.69 -0.27
N ASP A 40 8.14 -12.18 0.93
CA ASP A 40 7.13 -12.03 1.97
C ASP A 40 6.08 -10.98 1.61
N ILE A 41 6.50 -9.84 1.04
CA ILE A 41 5.58 -8.80 0.55
C ILE A 41 4.72 -9.35 -0.59
N ALA A 42 5.27 -10.15 -1.51
CA ALA A 42 4.49 -10.78 -2.57
C ALA A 42 3.38 -11.69 -2.02
N LEU A 43 3.69 -12.48 -0.98
CA LEU A 43 2.71 -13.33 -0.30
C LEU A 43 1.66 -12.51 0.46
N LEU A 44 2.06 -11.42 1.10
CA LEU A 44 1.13 -10.51 1.78
C LEU A 44 0.16 -9.84 0.78
N LYS A 45 0.65 -9.43 -0.40
CA LYS A 45 -0.23 -8.93 -1.48
C LYS A 45 -1.23 -9.99 -1.95
N ALA A 46 -0.77 -11.24 -2.10
CA ALA A 46 -1.64 -12.37 -2.46
C ALA A 46 -2.68 -12.68 -1.36
N ALA A 47 -2.36 -12.39 -0.10
CA ALA A 47 -3.28 -12.49 1.03
C ALA A 47 -4.22 -11.27 1.19
N HIS A 48 -4.38 -10.46 0.15
CA HIS A 48 -5.26 -9.28 0.10
C HIS A 48 -4.86 -8.11 1.02
N PHE A 49 -3.62 -8.06 1.52
CA PHE A 49 -3.12 -6.81 2.11
C PHE A 49 -2.83 -5.80 1.01
N ASN A 50 -3.40 -4.60 1.12
CA ASN A 50 -3.23 -3.53 0.14
C ASN A 50 -1.86 -2.85 0.28
N ILE A 51 -0.80 -3.56 -0.09
CA ILE A 51 0.59 -3.10 -0.02
C ILE A 51 1.02 -2.55 -1.38
N ILE A 52 1.43 -1.28 -1.40
CA ILE A 52 1.91 -0.58 -2.59
C ILE A 52 3.44 -0.56 -2.57
N SER A 53 4.04 -0.92 -3.70
CA SER A 53 5.47 -0.78 -3.94
C SER A 53 5.73 0.57 -4.60
N THR A 54 6.44 1.45 -3.92
CA THR A 54 6.91 2.73 -4.48
C THR A 54 8.43 2.68 -4.66
N ASN A 55 9.00 3.64 -5.39
CA ASN A 55 10.46 3.79 -5.51
C ASN A 55 11.16 4.05 -4.16
N LYS A 56 10.45 4.60 -3.18
CA LYS A 56 10.95 4.89 -1.83
C LYS A 56 10.80 3.71 -0.86
N GLY A 57 9.91 2.77 -1.13
CA GLY A 57 9.65 1.64 -0.25
C GLY A 57 8.23 1.08 -0.36
N TYR A 58 7.81 0.36 0.67
CA TYR A 58 6.49 -0.25 0.78
C TYR A 58 5.59 0.58 1.68
N ILE A 59 4.31 0.68 1.31
CA ILE A 59 3.26 1.34 2.10
C ILE A 59 2.09 0.37 2.17
N ILE A 60 1.40 0.31 3.31
CA ILE A 60 0.11 -0.35 3.42
C ILE A 60 -0.99 0.70 3.44
N VAL A 61 -2.02 0.51 2.60
CA VAL A 61 -3.15 1.44 2.52
C VAL A 61 -4.38 0.74 3.12
N ASP A 62 -4.61 1.00 4.41
CA ASP A 62 -5.66 0.36 5.20
C ASP A 62 -6.28 1.38 6.18
N PRO A 63 -7.61 1.63 6.14
CA PRO A 63 -8.58 1.08 5.20
C PRO A 63 -8.27 1.50 3.74
N PRO A 64 -8.74 0.74 2.74
CA PRO A 64 -8.69 1.19 1.36
C PRO A 64 -9.32 2.59 1.25
N PRO A 65 -8.84 3.43 0.32
CA PRO A 65 -9.39 4.77 0.17
C PRO A 65 -10.91 4.65 -0.01
N ARG A 66 -11.65 5.50 0.71
CA ARG A 66 -13.10 5.55 0.55
C ARG A 66 -13.39 6.15 -0.81
N GLU A 67 -13.90 5.33 -1.71
CA GLU A 67 -14.40 5.79 -3.01
C GLU A 67 -15.86 6.24 -2.86
N LYS A 68 -16.21 7.38 -3.45
CA LYS A 68 -17.58 7.85 -3.56
C LYS A 68 -17.87 8.13 -5.03
N ILE A 69 -18.80 7.38 -5.60
CA ILE A 69 -19.20 7.51 -7.00
C ILE A 69 -20.36 8.49 -7.07
N PHE A 70 -20.21 9.57 -7.82
CA PHE A 70 -21.29 10.49 -8.15
C PHE A 70 -21.73 10.24 -9.59
N LYS A 71 -23.01 9.91 -9.77
CA LYS A 71 -23.59 9.80 -11.11
C LYS A 71 -24.20 11.15 -11.46
N VAL A 72 -23.62 11.80 -12.47
CA VAL A 72 -24.07 13.09 -12.98
C VAL A 72 -24.52 12.96 -14.43
N SER A 73 -25.43 13.82 -14.86
CA SER A 73 -25.94 13.89 -16.22
C SER A 73 -26.11 15.37 -16.56
N HIS A 74 -25.23 15.87 -17.41
CA HIS A 74 -25.17 17.29 -17.79
C HIS A 74 -25.68 17.49 -19.21
N ASN A 75 -26.34 18.61 -19.45
CA ASN A 75 -26.60 19.11 -20.80
C ASN A 75 -25.30 19.74 -21.38
N HIS A 76 -25.32 20.15 -22.66
CA HIS A 76 -24.10 20.62 -23.34
C HIS A 76 -23.42 21.80 -22.63
N GLU A 77 -24.20 22.71 -22.04
CA GLU A 77 -23.69 23.91 -21.38
C GLU A 77 -23.10 23.58 -19.99
N GLU A 78 -23.75 22.68 -19.24
CA GLU A 78 -23.34 22.23 -17.89
C GLU A 78 -22.05 21.39 -17.89
N ILE A 79 -21.69 20.76 -19.01
CA ILE A 79 -20.43 20.00 -19.14
C ILE A 79 -19.22 20.92 -18.97
N GLY A 80 -19.29 22.13 -19.53
CA GLY A 80 -18.21 23.11 -19.42
C GLY A 80 -18.00 23.53 -17.98
N ASP A 81 -19.08 23.84 -17.28
CA ASP A 81 -19.04 24.29 -15.89
C ASP A 81 -18.44 23.23 -14.95
N GLU A 82 -18.77 21.96 -15.13
CA GLU A 82 -18.18 20.86 -14.35
C GLU A 82 -16.68 20.67 -14.65
N LEU A 83 -16.27 20.76 -15.92
CA LEU A 83 -14.87 20.51 -16.30
C LEU A 83 -13.90 21.59 -15.78
N TYR A 84 -14.39 22.81 -15.57
CA TYR A 84 -13.59 23.97 -15.17
C TYR A 84 -13.76 24.37 -13.69
N THR A 85 -14.51 23.60 -12.89
CA THR A 85 -14.69 23.79 -11.43
C THR A 85 -13.88 22.78 -10.64
#